data_AF-A0A4U3ADJ4-F1
#
_entry.id   AF-A0A4U3ADJ4-F1
#
_cell.length_a   1.000
_cell.length_b   1.000
_cell.length_c   1.000
_cell.angle_alpha   90.00
_cell.angle_beta   90.00
_cell.angle_gamma   90.00
#
_symmetry.space_group_name_H-M   'P 1'
#
loop_
_entity.id
_entity.type
_entity.pdbx_description
1 polymer ?
#
loop_
_entity_poly.entity_id
_entity_poly.type
_entity_poly.pdbx_seq_one_letter_code
_entity_poly.pdbx_strand_id
1 'polypeptide(L)'
;IDGGNAIKEAGQLNAFIIQRTRAGDTFSYTYVDYFQEFEVIADFNSNTSMQGGVKYPYYYIEPMEKMKDYTVCKQRETNKLLSVKNEYIRQLDSGEYTVKTDISCAQISVRKGDIVSLVDNSCSGYDLIKRDGVEGWIEKGILVEIEKMK
;
A
#
# COMPACT_ATOMS: atom_id res chain seq x y z
N ILE A 1 -10.22 -15.79 -12.39
CA ILE A 1 -10.06 -14.33 -12.30
C ILE A 1 -10.73 -13.90 -11.01
N ASP A 2 -10.05 -13.14 -10.17
CA ASP A 2 -10.58 -12.57 -8.94
C ASP A 2 -10.31 -11.06 -8.93
N GLY A 3 -11.22 -10.26 -8.40
CA GLY A 3 -11.21 -8.81 -8.58
C GLY A 3 -11.56 -8.05 -7.31
N GLY A 4 -10.57 -7.36 -6.74
CA GLY A 4 -10.76 -6.31 -5.73
C GLY A 4 -10.77 -4.89 -6.29
N ASN A 5 -10.47 -4.74 -7.60
CA ASN A 5 -10.18 -3.46 -8.29
C ASN A 5 -11.29 -2.39 -8.17
N ALA A 6 -12.55 -2.80 -7.97
CA ALA A 6 -13.69 -1.88 -7.85
C ALA A 6 -14.26 -1.79 -6.42
N ILE A 7 -13.73 -2.57 -5.47
CA ILE A 7 -14.21 -2.62 -4.08
C ILE A 7 -13.32 -1.76 -3.17
N LYS A 8 -12.02 -1.66 -3.51
CA LYS A 8 -11.02 -0.90 -2.75
C LYS A 8 -10.21 -0.06 -3.73
N GLU A 9 -9.88 1.18 -3.36
CA GLU A 9 -9.11 2.09 -4.22
C GLU A 9 -7.81 1.45 -4.69
N ALA A 10 -7.07 0.79 -3.79
CA ALA A 10 -5.83 0.07 -4.08
C ALA A 10 -6.00 -1.38 -4.60
N GLY A 11 -7.24 -1.77 -4.91
CA GLY A 11 -7.56 -3.10 -5.42
C GLY A 11 -6.89 -3.39 -6.77
N GLN A 12 -6.83 -4.67 -7.13
CA GLN A 12 -6.38 -5.11 -8.45
C GLN A 12 -7.27 -6.22 -8.99
N LEU A 13 -7.21 -6.43 -10.30
CA LEU A 13 -7.79 -7.60 -10.96
C LEU A 13 -6.68 -8.64 -11.16
N ASN A 14 -6.86 -9.81 -10.57
CA ASN A 14 -5.91 -10.91 -10.61
C ASN A 14 -6.38 -12.01 -11.57
N ALA A 15 -5.44 -12.55 -12.35
CA ALA A 15 -5.65 -13.72 -13.18
C ALA A 15 -4.61 -14.79 -12.88
N PHE A 16 -5.09 -15.98 -12.51
CA PHE A 16 -4.31 -17.20 -12.50
C PHE A 16 -4.45 -17.89 -13.85
N ILE A 17 -3.33 -18.20 -14.48
CA ILE A 17 -3.24 -18.75 -15.83
C ILE A 17 -2.73 -20.19 -15.70
N ILE A 18 -3.51 -21.13 -16.24
CA ILE A 18 -3.14 -22.53 -16.34
C ILE A 18 -3.01 -22.88 -17.82
N GLN A 19 -1.82 -23.26 -18.27
CA GLN A 19 -1.58 -23.74 -19.62
C GLN A 19 -1.34 -25.25 -19.59
N ARG A 20 -2.29 -26.01 -20.12
CA ARG A 20 -2.21 -27.46 -20.19
C ARG A 20 -1.57 -27.90 -21.50
N THR A 21 -0.48 -28.67 -21.41
CA THR A 21 0.19 -29.28 -22.56
C THR A 21 0.26 -30.79 -22.40
N ARG A 22 0.60 -31.52 -23.48
CA ARG A 22 0.85 -32.98 -23.40
C ARG A 22 2.05 -33.33 -22.50
N ALA A 23 2.97 -32.39 -22.29
CA ALA A 23 4.13 -32.55 -21.42
C ALA A 23 3.85 -32.21 -19.95
N GLY A 24 2.68 -31.66 -19.64
CA GLY A 24 2.29 -31.23 -18.31
C GLY A 24 1.59 -29.88 -18.30
N ASP A 25 1.11 -29.48 -17.11
CA ASP A 25 0.49 -28.19 -16.85
C ASP A 25 1.57 -27.18 -16.42
N THR A 26 1.52 -25.96 -16.95
CA THR A 26 2.29 -24.81 -16.45
C THR A 26 1.36 -23.78 -15.82
N PHE A 27 1.86 -23.13 -14.77
CA PHE A 27 1.10 -22.21 -13.93
C PHE A 27 1.78 -20.84 -13.91
N SER A 28 1.01 -19.78 -14.17
CA SER A 28 1.50 -18.41 -14.09
C SER A 28 0.41 -17.46 -13.59
N TYR A 29 0.78 -16.22 -13.30
CA TYR A 29 -0.11 -15.21 -12.73
C TYR A 29 0.11 -13.88 -13.45
N THR A 30 -0.94 -13.09 -13.56
CA THR A 30 -0.86 -11.69 -13.99
C THR A 30 -1.88 -10.85 -13.22
N TYR A 31 -1.66 -9.55 -13.16
CA TYR A 31 -2.60 -8.61 -12.57
C TYR A 31 -2.70 -7.35 -13.42
N VAL A 32 -3.76 -6.57 -13.20
CA VAL A 32 -3.88 -5.21 -13.73
C VAL A 32 -4.51 -4.31 -12.66
N ASP A 33 -3.96 -3.11 -12.54
CA ASP A 33 -4.54 -1.97 -11.83
C ASP A 33 -4.43 -0.71 -12.71
N TYR A 34 -5.05 0.39 -12.28
CA TYR A 34 -5.19 1.61 -13.08
C TYR A 34 -4.20 2.71 -12.66
N PHE A 35 -3.26 2.41 -11.78
CA PHE A 35 -2.38 3.41 -11.20
C PHE A 35 -1.35 3.91 -12.20
N GLN A 36 -1.04 5.21 -12.11
CA GLN A 36 0.01 5.82 -12.90
C GLN A 36 1.38 5.28 -12.47
N GLU A 37 2.22 4.96 -13.44
CA GLU A 37 3.56 4.43 -13.22
C GLU A 37 4.58 5.58 -13.12
N PHE A 38 5.52 5.40 -12.19
CA PHE A 38 6.61 6.31 -11.88
C PHE A 38 7.93 5.55 -11.84
N GLU A 39 9.02 6.22 -12.20
CA GLU A 39 10.38 5.73 -11.99
C GLU A 39 10.92 6.28 -10.66
N VAL A 40 11.56 5.42 -9.88
CA VAL A 40 12.25 5.79 -8.64
C VAL A 40 13.60 6.42 -8.98
N ILE A 41 13.86 7.66 -8.54
CA ILE A 41 15.09 8.39 -8.88
C ILE A 41 16.20 8.30 -7.81
N ALA A 42 15.89 7.73 -6.64
CA ALA A 42 16.83 7.54 -5.53
C ALA A 42 16.49 6.29 -4.72
N ASP A 43 17.52 5.63 -4.17
CA ASP A 43 17.34 4.49 -3.28
C ASP A 43 16.61 4.90 -1.99
N PHE A 44 15.70 4.06 -1.53
CA PHE A 44 15.05 4.20 -0.23
C PHE A 44 15.05 2.85 0.49
N ASN A 45 15.51 2.84 1.74
CA ASN A 45 15.56 1.64 2.57
C ASN A 45 14.43 1.70 3.59
N SER A 46 13.59 0.67 3.60
CA SER A 46 12.45 0.58 4.51
C SER A 46 12.91 0.42 5.96
N ASN A 47 12.24 1.12 6.87
CA ASN A 47 12.35 0.85 8.29
C ASN A 47 11.63 -0.46 8.63
N THR A 48 12.38 -1.45 9.10
CA THR A 48 11.86 -2.77 9.46
C THR A 48 10.89 -2.73 10.64
N SER A 49 10.82 -1.65 11.42
CA SER A 49 9.79 -1.52 12.46
C SER A 49 8.43 -1.11 11.89
N MET A 50 8.39 -0.55 10.68
CA MET A 50 7.15 -0.13 10.01
C MET A 50 6.69 -1.26 9.09
N GLN A 51 5.76 -2.08 9.59
CA GLN A 51 5.22 -3.25 8.91
C GLN A 51 3.72 -3.40 9.13
N GLY A 52 3.10 -4.28 8.34
CA GLY A 52 1.69 -4.63 8.46
C GLY A 52 0.76 -3.61 7.83
N GLY A 53 -0.49 -3.62 8.26
CA GLY A 53 -1.51 -2.71 7.75
C GLY A 53 -2.82 -2.86 8.50
N VAL A 54 -3.67 -1.83 8.41
CA VAL A 54 -5.03 -1.86 8.94
C VAL A 54 -5.95 -2.16 7.76
N LYS A 55 -6.65 -3.29 7.84
CA LYS A 55 -7.44 -3.83 6.73
C LYS A 55 -8.82 -4.28 7.22
N TYR A 56 -9.82 -4.25 6.35
CA TYR A 56 -11.17 -4.71 6.67
C TYR A 56 -11.15 -6.17 7.14
N PRO A 57 -11.92 -6.54 8.18
CA PRO A 57 -12.93 -5.74 8.89
C PRO A 57 -12.40 -4.99 10.14
N TYR A 58 -11.10 -5.00 10.41
CA TYR A 58 -10.52 -4.55 11.68
C TYR A 58 -9.95 -3.13 11.57
N TYR A 59 -10.83 -2.15 11.38
CA TYR A 59 -10.42 -0.75 11.20
C TYR A 59 -10.26 0.04 12.50
N TYR A 60 -10.70 -0.48 13.64
CA TYR A 60 -10.65 0.28 14.90
C TYR A 60 -9.22 0.33 15.45
N ILE A 61 -8.82 1.53 15.84
CA ILE A 61 -7.48 1.82 16.33
C ILE A 61 -7.56 2.71 17.58
N GLU A 62 -6.55 2.63 18.41
CA GLU A 62 -6.35 3.49 19.58
C GLU A 62 -5.05 4.28 19.37
N PRO A 63 -5.11 5.60 19.10
CA PRO A 63 -3.93 6.45 18.99
C PRO A 63 -3.13 6.49 20.30
N MET A 64 -1.83 6.17 20.25
CA MET A 64 -0.95 6.12 21.43
C MET A 64 0.07 7.26 21.43
N GLU A 65 0.79 7.46 20.32
CA GLU A 65 1.83 8.48 20.20
C GLU A 65 1.81 9.12 18.81
N LYS A 66 1.62 10.45 18.77
CA LYS A 66 1.58 11.22 17.53
C LYS A 66 3.00 11.62 17.13
N MET A 67 3.45 11.13 15.97
CA MET A 67 4.68 11.55 15.31
C MET A 67 4.36 12.61 14.23
N LYS A 68 5.41 13.10 13.56
CA LYS A 68 5.29 14.11 12.50
C LYS A 68 4.36 13.67 11.38
N ASP A 69 4.66 12.52 10.74
CA ASP A 69 3.97 12.07 9.53
C ASP A 69 3.03 10.87 9.79
N TYR A 70 3.09 10.24 10.96
CA TYR A 70 2.24 9.11 11.32
C TYR A 70 1.93 9.13 12.82
N THR A 71 1.01 8.29 13.26
CA THR A 71 0.71 8.05 14.67
C THR A 71 0.89 6.57 14.96
N VAL A 72 1.56 6.25 16.06
CA VAL A 72 1.61 4.88 16.57
C VAL A 72 0.26 4.56 17.18
N CYS A 73 -0.42 3.57 16.62
CA CYS A 73 -1.75 3.16 17.02
C CYS A 73 -1.76 1.69 17.42
N LYS A 74 -2.57 1.35 18.43
CA LYS A 74 -2.88 -0.03 18.76
C LYS A 74 -4.15 -0.45 18.00
N GLN A 75 -4.08 -1.49 17.17
CA GLN A 75 -5.28 -2.04 16.51
C GLN A 75 -6.09 -2.84 17.53
N ARG A 76 -7.38 -2.52 17.68
CA ARG A 76 -8.22 -3.01 18.78
C ARG A 76 -8.35 -4.53 18.78
N GLU A 77 -8.54 -5.13 17.61
CA GLU A 77 -8.85 -6.55 17.47
C GLU A 77 -7.59 -7.44 17.57
N THR A 78 -6.44 -6.96 17.09
CA THR A 78 -5.20 -7.77 17.06
C THR A 78 -4.20 -7.37 18.16
N ASN A 79 -4.44 -6.25 18.84
CA ASN A 79 -3.51 -5.61 19.79
C ASN A 79 -2.14 -5.23 19.20
N LYS A 80 -1.97 -5.27 17.87
CA LYS A 80 -0.72 -4.89 17.22
C LYS A 80 -0.52 -3.38 17.26
N LEU A 81 0.73 -2.95 17.47
CA LEU A 81 1.14 -1.57 17.29
C LEU A 81 1.52 -1.34 15.82
N LEU A 82 0.90 -0.36 15.19
CA LEU A 82 1.06 -0.04 13.77
C LEU A 82 1.32 1.46 13.61
N SER A 83 2.18 1.81 12.66
CA SER A 83 2.43 3.21 12.28
C SER A 83 1.41 3.63 11.23
N VAL A 84 0.34 4.30 11.65
CA VAL A 84 -0.77 4.70 10.78
C VAL A 84 -0.56 6.13 10.31
N LYS A 85 -0.65 6.37 9.00
CA LYS A 85 -0.56 7.73 8.44
C LYS A 85 -1.64 8.64 9.03
N ASN A 86 -1.23 9.82 9.47
CA ASN A 86 -2.09 10.78 10.16
C ASN A 86 -3.34 11.13 9.35
N GLU A 87 -3.17 11.26 8.03
CA GLU A 87 -4.19 11.62 7.06
C GLU A 87 -5.26 10.53 6.88
N TYR A 88 -4.98 9.28 7.26
CA TYR A 88 -5.91 8.16 7.16
C TYR A 88 -6.70 7.91 8.44
N ILE A 89 -6.33 8.55 9.55
CA ILE A 89 -7.04 8.42 10.82
C ILE A 89 -8.30 9.29 10.77
N ARG A 90 -9.42 8.72 11.25
CA ARG A 90 -10.71 9.39 11.41
C ARG A 90 -11.26 9.11 12.79
N GLN A 91 -11.66 10.15 13.51
CA GLN A 91 -12.48 10.00 14.70
C GLN A 91 -13.95 9.98 14.31
N LEU A 92 -14.72 9.04 14.86
CA LEU A 92 -16.17 8.96 14.71
C LEU A 92 -16.86 9.86 15.75
N ASP A 93 -18.15 10.14 15.55
CA ASP A 93 -18.95 10.92 16.52
C ASP A 93 -19.04 10.23 17.90
N SER A 94 -18.85 8.90 17.95
CA SER A 94 -18.74 8.14 19.21
C SER A 94 -17.47 8.44 20.00
N GLY A 95 -16.51 9.16 19.41
CA GLY A 95 -15.18 9.40 19.95
C GLY A 95 -14.16 8.31 19.62
N GLU A 96 -14.59 7.16 19.08
CA GLU A 96 -13.71 6.07 18.64
C GLU A 96 -12.91 6.45 17.40
N TYR A 97 -11.70 5.89 17.26
CA TYR A 97 -10.85 6.13 16.10
C TYR A 97 -10.85 4.91 15.15
N THR A 98 -10.85 5.22 13.86
CA THR A 98 -10.82 4.25 12.77
C THR A 98 -9.93 4.74 11.64
N VAL A 99 -9.54 3.85 10.73
CA VAL A 99 -8.95 4.25 9.44
C VAL A 99 -10.04 4.48 8.39
N LYS A 100 -9.79 5.41 7.46
CA LYS A 100 -10.75 5.75 6.39
C LYS A 100 -10.95 4.60 5.40
N THR A 101 -9.91 3.81 5.15
CA THR A 101 -9.87 2.69 4.20
C THR A 101 -8.72 1.75 4.58
N ASP A 102 -8.60 0.63 3.86
CA ASP A 102 -7.46 -0.27 3.90
C ASP A 102 -6.16 0.52 3.69
N ILE A 103 -5.21 0.38 4.60
CA ILE A 103 -3.93 1.10 4.53
C ILE A 103 -2.77 0.19 4.92
N SER A 104 -1.70 0.25 4.12
CA SER A 104 -0.40 -0.29 4.51
C SER A 104 0.20 0.58 5.62
N CYS A 105 0.70 -0.06 6.67
CA CYS A 105 1.53 0.58 7.70
C CYS A 105 3.01 0.27 7.48
N ALA A 106 3.33 -0.38 6.35
CA ALA A 106 4.66 -0.81 6.01
C ALA A 106 5.40 0.23 5.16
N GLN A 107 6.71 0.32 5.34
CA GLN A 107 7.59 0.90 4.34
C GLN A 107 8.13 -0.22 3.44
N ILE A 108 8.42 0.09 2.18
CA ILE A 108 9.06 -0.85 1.26
C ILE A 108 10.35 -0.26 0.71
N SER A 109 11.36 -1.11 0.55
CA SER A 109 12.64 -0.69 -0.02
C SER A 109 12.53 -0.60 -1.54
N VAL A 110 13.12 0.44 -2.12
CA VAL A 110 13.21 0.62 -3.57
C VAL A 110 14.62 1.04 -3.97
N ARG A 111 14.99 0.73 -5.20
CA ARG A 111 16.24 1.14 -5.83
C ARG A 111 15.97 2.15 -6.91
N LYS A 112 16.94 3.03 -7.16
CA LYS A 112 16.93 3.90 -8.33
C LYS A 112 16.73 3.06 -9.61
N GLY A 113 15.79 3.49 -10.45
CA GLY A 113 15.39 2.82 -11.69
C GLY A 113 14.24 1.82 -11.53
N ASP A 114 13.79 1.54 -10.29
CA ASP A 114 12.59 0.72 -10.08
C ASP A 114 11.35 1.43 -10.66
N ILE A 115 10.48 0.67 -11.33
CA ILE A 115 9.18 1.13 -11.79
C ILE A 115 8.13 0.77 -10.75
N VAL A 116 7.35 1.74 -10.31
CA VAL A 116 6.33 1.57 -9.27
C VAL A 116 5.03 2.26 -9.65
N SER A 117 3.92 1.74 -9.16
CA SER A 117 2.61 2.38 -9.28
C SER A 117 2.39 3.33 -8.11
N LEU A 118 1.96 4.57 -8.37
CA LEU A 118 1.61 5.53 -7.32
C LEU A 118 0.15 5.34 -6.89
N VAL A 119 -0.06 5.08 -5.59
CA VAL A 119 -1.39 4.83 -5.00
C VAL A 119 -1.95 6.06 -4.30
N ASP A 120 -1.14 6.75 -3.49
CA ASP A 120 -1.52 8.00 -2.83
C ASP A 120 -0.31 8.92 -2.63
N ASN A 121 -0.41 10.16 -3.11
CA ASN A 121 0.59 11.22 -2.93
C ASN A 121 0.07 12.42 -2.12
N SER A 122 -1.12 12.34 -1.52
CA SER A 122 -1.73 13.42 -0.75
C SER A 122 -1.16 13.55 0.67
N CYS A 123 -0.53 12.48 1.16
CA CYS A 123 0.03 12.40 2.51
C CYS A 123 1.32 13.20 2.69
N SER A 124 1.58 13.70 3.90
CA SER A 124 2.86 14.35 4.24
C SER A 124 4.04 13.37 4.31
N GLY A 125 5.22 13.82 3.89
CA GLY A 125 6.51 13.12 4.03
C GLY A 125 6.71 11.85 3.20
N TYR A 126 5.63 11.18 2.78
CA TYR A 126 5.68 9.87 2.14
C TYR A 126 4.65 9.75 1.01
N ASP A 127 4.99 8.98 -0.01
CA ASP A 127 4.10 8.52 -1.07
C ASP A 127 3.77 7.03 -0.83
N LEU A 128 2.50 6.66 -0.94
CA LEU A 128 2.10 5.26 -0.96
C LEU A 128 2.26 4.75 -2.38
N ILE A 129 3.12 3.75 -2.54
CA ILE A 129 3.35 3.10 -3.82
C ILE A 129 2.97 1.63 -3.73
N LYS A 130 2.92 1.02 -4.91
CA LYS A 130 2.76 -0.41 -5.08
C LYS A 130 3.82 -0.93 -6.04
N ARG A 131 4.49 -2.01 -5.63
CA ARG A 131 5.48 -2.74 -6.44
C ARG A 131 5.27 -4.23 -6.26
N ASP A 132 5.23 -4.97 -7.37
CA ASP A 132 5.07 -6.43 -7.35
C ASP A 132 3.85 -6.90 -6.52
N GLY A 133 2.76 -6.13 -6.54
CA GLY A 133 1.55 -6.41 -5.76
C GLY A 133 1.61 -6.03 -4.27
N VAL A 134 2.72 -5.47 -3.78
CA VAL A 134 2.92 -5.05 -2.39
C VAL A 134 2.79 -3.54 -2.25
N GLU A 135 1.93 -3.09 -1.34
CA GLU A 135 1.76 -1.67 -0.97
C GLU A 135 2.70 -1.27 0.16
N GLY A 136 3.35 -0.11 0.02
CA GLY A 136 4.12 0.47 1.11
C GLY A 136 4.54 1.90 0.88
N TRP A 137 4.92 2.56 1.96
CA TRP A 137 5.34 3.95 1.96
C TRP A 137 6.81 4.09 1.60
N ILE A 138 7.11 5.08 0.76
CA ILE A 138 8.46 5.57 0.47
C ILE A 138 8.54 7.07 0.72
N GLU A 139 9.73 7.60 0.97
CA GLU A 139 9.90 9.04 1.17
C GLU A 139 9.45 9.84 -0.06
N LYS A 140 8.84 11.00 0.16
CA LYS A 140 8.45 11.92 -0.91
C LYS A 140 9.64 12.45 -1.69
N GLY A 141 9.39 12.76 -2.96
CA GLY A 141 10.35 13.46 -3.81
C GLY A 141 11.35 12.54 -4.52
N ILE A 142 11.13 11.22 -4.46
CA ILE A 142 11.96 10.23 -5.16
C ILE A 142 11.24 9.57 -6.34
N LEU A 143 10.12 10.13 -6.80
CA LEU A 143 9.35 9.63 -7.94
C LEU A 143 9.32 10.64 -9.08
N VAL A 144 9.49 10.15 -10.32
CA VAL A 144 9.27 10.92 -11.55
C VAL A 144 8.27 10.19 -12.44
N GLU A 145 7.29 10.92 -12.99
CA GLU A 145 6.26 10.34 -13.83
C GLU A 145 6.87 9.82 -15.14
N ILE A 146 6.48 8.61 -15.53
CA ILE A 146 6.89 8.05 -16.82
C ILE A 146 5.90 8.56 -17.87
N GLU A 147 6.35 9.47 -18.73
CA GLU A 147 5.56 9.86 -19.89
C GLU A 147 5.44 8.66 -20.84
N LYS A 148 4.23 8.08 -20.93
CA LYS A 148 3.93 7.08 -21.95
C LYS A 148 3.90 7.80 -23.29
N MET A 149 4.92 7.58 -24.13
CA MET A 149 4.84 7.95 -25.54
C MET A 149 3.59 7.28 -26.13
N LYS A 150 2.62 8.11 -26.53
CA LYS A 150 1.37 7.68 -27.16
C LYS A 150 1.63 7.10 -28.55
#